data_AF-A0A059GAR0-F1
#
_entry.id   AF-A0A059GAR0-F1
#
_cell.length_a   1.000
_cell.length_b   1.000
_cell.length_c   1.000
_cell.angle_alpha   90.00
_cell.angle_beta   90.00
_cell.angle_gamma   90.00
#
_symmetry.space_group_name_H-M   'P 1'
#
loop_
_entity.id
_entity.type
_entity.pdbx_description
1 polymer ?
#
loop_
_entity_poly.entity_id
_entity_poly.type
_entity_poly.pdbx_seq_one_letter_code
_entity_poly.pdbx_strand_id
1 'polypeptide(L)'
;LAMTGRTIHFDGAFQLPDFAWRTLAIRWGLYFVALAIWNIILWQFFSEETWANWRLGNMAIGFVFALANVPYTLKHMLPSEDADEAT
;
A
#
# COMPACT_ATOMS: atom_id res chain seq x y z
N LEU A 1 -11.69 32.86 24.20
CA LEU A 1 -11.54 31.40 23.94
C LEU A 1 -12.02 31.13 22.52
N ALA A 2 -11.16 31.38 21.52
CA ALA A 2 -11.44 30.99 20.15
C ALA A 2 -10.80 29.61 19.93
N MET A 3 -11.63 28.57 19.88
CA MET A 3 -11.19 27.27 19.36
C MET A 3 -11.12 27.40 17.84
N THR A 4 -10.02 27.95 17.34
CA THR A 4 -9.68 27.88 15.93
C THR A 4 -9.53 26.41 15.60
N GLY A 5 -10.51 25.85 14.89
CA GLY A 5 -10.46 24.51 14.36
C GLY A 5 -9.17 24.39 13.55
N ARG A 6 -8.24 23.56 14.01
CA ARG A 6 -7.10 23.14 13.22
C ARG A 6 -7.67 22.25 12.12
N THR A 7 -8.05 22.84 10.99
CA THR A 7 -8.22 22.07 9.76
C THR A 7 -6.89 21.38 9.53
N ILE A 8 -6.90 20.04 9.66
CA ILE A 8 -5.76 19.22 9.31
C ILE A 8 -5.76 19.20 7.78
N HIS A 9 -5.15 20.21 7.17
CA HIS A 9 -4.81 20.16 5.76
C HIS A 9 -3.66 19.17 5.63
N PHE A 10 -3.94 17.99 5.05
CA PHE A 10 -2.91 17.08 4.56
C PHE A 10 -2.34 17.68 3.27
N ASP A 11 -1.66 18.81 3.41
CA ASP A 11 -0.93 19.45 2.32
C ASP A 11 0.36 18.66 2.10
N GLY A 12 0.50 18.09 0.90
CA GLY A 12 1.74 17.47 0.45
C GLY A 12 1.91 16.00 0.83
N ALA A 13 1.11 15.12 0.23
CA ALA A 13 1.57 13.80 -0.24
C ALA A 13 0.43 13.07 -0.96
N PHE A 14 0.59 12.82 -2.27
CA PHE A 14 -0.20 11.87 -3.05
C PHE A 14 -1.73 12.02 -2.95
N GLN A 15 -2.29 13.00 -3.65
CA GLN A 15 -3.73 13.02 -3.92
C GLN A 15 -4.07 11.96 -4.97
N LEU A 16 -4.93 10.99 -4.63
CA LEU A 16 -5.50 10.03 -5.57
C LEU A 16 -7.03 10.12 -5.52
N PRO A 17 -7.74 9.91 -6.64
CA PRO A 17 -9.19 9.86 -6.66
C PRO A 17 -9.71 8.61 -5.93
N ASP A 18 -10.92 8.68 -5.38
CA ASP A 18 -11.53 7.64 -4.55
C ASP A 18 -11.51 6.24 -5.17
N PHE A 19 -11.75 6.14 -6.48
CA PHE A 19 -11.77 4.85 -7.17
C PHE A 19 -10.37 4.20 -7.22
N ALA A 20 -9.31 5.00 -7.32
CA ALA A 20 -7.94 4.52 -7.35
C ALA A 20 -7.49 4.07 -5.95
N TRP A 21 -7.85 4.85 -4.92
CA TRP A 21 -7.69 4.44 -3.52
C TRP A 21 -8.39 3.13 -3.20
N ARG A 22 -9.66 2.99 -3.58
CA ARG A 22 -10.43 1.76 -3.37
C ARG A 22 -9.79 0.57 -4.07
N THR A 23 -9.28 0.77 -5.28
CA THR A 23 -8.59 -0.29 -6.03
C THR A 23 -7.30 -0.72 -5.33
N LEU A 24 -6.47 0.23 -4.87
CA LEU A 24 -5.26 -0.06 -4.10
C LEU A 24 -5.60 -0.81 -2.81
N ALA A 25 -6.61 -0.36 -2.07
CA ALA A 25 -7.06 -1.03 -0.84
C ALA A 25 -7.49 -2.48 -1.10
N ILE A 26 -8.27 -2.74 -2.17
CA ILE A 26 -8.67 -4.09 -2.55
C ILE A 26 -7.46 -4.95 -2.92
N ARG A 27 -6.52 -4.42 -3.71
CA ARG A 27 -5.30 -5.14 -4.09
C ARG A 27 -4.47 -5.53 -2.86
N TRP A 28 -4.27 -4.61 -1.94
CA TRP A 28 -3.58 -4.87 -0.67
C TRP A 28 -4.32 -5.90 0.19
N GLY A 29 -5.65 -5.78 0.29
CA GLY A 29 -6.48 -6.75 1.00
C GLY A 29 -6.32 -8.16 0.45
N LEU A 30 -6.41 -8.32 -0.87
CA LEU A 30 -6.22 -9.62 -1.54
C LEU A 30 -4.80 -10.17 -1.35
N TYR A 31 -3.79 -9.30 -1.41
CA TYR A 31 -2.40 -9.67 -1.15
C TYR A 31 -2.22 -10.25 0.26
N PHE A 32 -2.76 -9.58 1.29
CA PHE A 32 -2.66 -10.07 2.67
C PHE A 32 -3.48 -11.35 2.90
N VAL A 33 -4.64 -11.49 2.28
CA VAL A 33 -5.41 -12.74 2.33
C VAL A 33 -4.61 -13.90 1.72
N ALA A 34 -3.99 -13.68 0.55
CA ALA A 34 -3.13 -14.69 -0.07
C ALA A 34 -1.94 -15.07 0.81
N LEU A 35 -1.28 -14.08 1.43
CA LEU A 35 -0.20 -14.35 2.38
C LEU A 35 -0.66 -15.09 3.63
N ALA A 36 -1.85 -14.79 4.15
CA ALA A 36 -2.40 -15.48 5.30
C ALA A 36 -2.64 -16.96 4.99
N ILE A 37 -3.26 -17.25 3.84
CA ILE A 37 -3.47 -18.63 3.36
C ILE A 37 -2.13 -19.35 3.20
N TRP A 38 -1.15 -18.70 2.55
CA TRP A 38 0.17 -19.28 2.36
C TRP A 38 0.90 -19.51 3.69
N ASN A 39 0.77 -18.59 4.64
CA ASN A 39 1.34 -18.75 5.97
C ASN A 39 0.75 -19.94 6.72
N ILE A 40 -0.57 -20.14 6.63
CA ILE A 40 -1.24 -21.33 7.19
C ILE A 40 -0.68 -22.61 6.55
N ILE A 41 -0.51 -22.64 5.22
CA ILE A 41 0.06 -23.78 4.52
C ILE A 41 1.48 -24.09 5.03
N LEU A 42 2.34 -23.08 5.13
CA LEU A 42 3.71 -23.27 5.62
C LEU A 42 3.76 -23.80 7.05
N TRP A 43 2.94 -23.24 7.93
CA TRP A 43 2.91 -23.67 9.33
C TRP A 43 2.38 -25.10 9.51
N GLN A 44 1.43 -25.53 8.67
CA GLN A 44 0.78 -26.85 8.83
C GLN A 44 1.52 -27.97 8.10
N PHE A 45 2.18 -27.68 6.97
CA PHE A 45 2.69 -28.73 6.08
C PHE A 45 4.21 -28.75 5.91
N PHE A 46 4.94 -27.74 6.39
CA PHE A 46 6.39 -27.61 6.19
C PHE A 46 7.16 -27.60 7.52
N SER A 47 8.48 -27.82 7.47
CA SER A 47 9.36 -27.80 8.64
C SER A 47 9.55 -26.38 9.19
N GLU A 48 9.91 -26.27 10.47
CA GLU A 48 10.21 -24.99 11.13
C GLU A 48 11.35 -24.23 10.41
N GLU A 49 12.39 -24.93 9.95
CA GLU A 49 13.49 -24.34 9.18
C GLU A 49 12.98 -23.72 7.85
N THR A 50 12.11 -24.44 7.14
CA THR A 50 11.53 -23.95 5.88
C THR A 50 10.63 -22.73 6.15
N TRP A 51 9.81 -22.78 7.19
CA TRP A 51 8.95 -21.68 7.61
C TRP A 51 9.75 -20.44 8.05
N ALA A 52 10.84 -20.62 8.79
CA ALA A 52 11.72 -19.55 9.23
C ALA A 52 12.40 -18.85 8.04
N ASN A 53 12.94 -19.64 7.10
CA ASN A 53 13.57 -19.13 5.88
C ASN A 53 12.58 -18.39 4.98
N TRP A 54 11.31 -18.80 4.97
CA TRP A 54 10.26 -18.12 4.20
C TRP A 54 10.03 -16.66 4.63
N ARG A 55 10.37 -16.29 5.87
CA ARG A 55 10.17 -14.91 6.35
C ARG A 55 10.84 -13.87 5.45
N LEU A 56 12.03 -14.18 4.93
CA LEU A 56 12.76 -13.34 3.99
C LEU A 56 12.06 -13.30 2.61
N GLY A 57 11.58 -14.44 2.13
CA GLY A 57 10.80 -14.53 0.90
C GLY A 57 9.53 -13.68 0.95
N ASN A 58 8.84 -13.67 2.09
CA ASN A 58 7.66 -12.84 2.33
C ASN A 58 7.97 -11.33 2.29
N MET A 59 9.15 -10.91 2.74
CA MET A 59 9.58 -9.52 2.61
C MET A 59 9.84 -9.17 1.14
N ALA A 60 10.56 -10.03 0.41
CA ALA A 60 10.88 -9.81 -0.99
C ALA A 60 9.62 -9.72 -1.88
N ILE A 61 8.65 -10.62 -1.70
CA ILE A 61 7.39 -10.58 -2.45
C ILE A 61 6.57 -9.32 -2.14
N GLY A 62 6.62 -8.83 -0.89
CA GLY A 62 5.98 -7.57 -0.51
C GLY A 62 6.59 -6.37 -1.20
N PHE A 63 7.92 -6.32 -1.30
CA PHE A 63 8.61 -5.28 -2.07
C PHE A 63 8.23 -5.33 -3.55
N VAL A 64 8.25 -6.51 -4.17
CA VAL A 64 7.86 -6.67 -5.58
C VAL A 64 6.41 -6.26 -5.79
N PHE A 65 5.50 -6.65 -4.89
CA PHE A 65 4.09 -6.27 -4.95
C PHE A 65 3.89 -4.76 -4.83
N ALA A 66 4.59 -4.10 -3.89
CA ALA A 66 4.54 -2.66 -3.74
C ALA A 66 5.02 -1.96 -5.02
N LEU A 67 6.17 -2.38 -5.56
CA LEU A 67 6.72 -1.86 -6.82
C LEU A 67 5.77 -2.08 -8.00
N ALA A 68 5.11 -3.23 -8.08
CA ALA A 68 4.12 -3.51 -9.13
C ALA A 68 2.89 -2.58 -9.04
N ASN A 69 2.58 -2.03 -7.87
CA ASN A 69 1.49 -1.07 -7.71
C ASN A 69 1.92 0.37 -8.00
N VAL A 70 3.22 0.69 -8.00
CA VAL A 70 3.74 2.04 -8.27
C VAL A 70 3.22 2.62 -9.60
N PRO A 71 3.29 1.93 -10.75
CA PRO A 71 2.79 2.48 -12.02
C PRO A 71 1.29 2.81 -11.98
N TYR A 72 0.50 1.98 -11.29
CA TYR A 72 -0.93 2.23 -11.11
C TYR A 72 -1.18 3.45 -10.24
N THR A 73 -0.46 3.57 -9.13
CA THR A 73 -0.53 4.74 -8.24
C THR A 73 -0.18 6.02 -8.98
N LEU A 74 0.99 6.06 -9.64
CA LEU A 74 1.47 7.24 -10.37
C LEU A 74 0.51 7.66 -11.49
N LYS A 75 -0.08 6.70 -12.23
CA LYS A 75 -1.04 6.99 -13.30
C LYS A 75 -2.30 7.72 -12.84
N HIS A 76 -2.70 7.56 -11.58
CA HIS A 76 -3.95 8.12 -11.05
C HIS A 76 -3.69 9.21 -10.00
N MET A 77 -2.46 9.70 -9.85
CA MET A 77 -2.22 10.86 -9.00
C MET A 77 -2.91 12.09 -9.61
N LEU A 78 -3.63 12.83 -8.78
CA LEU A 78 -4.14 14.14 -9.14
C LEU A 78 -2.95 15.12 -9.16
N PRO A 79 -2.91 16.06 -10.12
CA PRO A 79 -1.97 17.18 -10.07
C PRO A 79 -2.11 17.89 -8.71
N SER A 80 -0.99 18.17 -8.05
CA SER A 80 -0.97 19.04 -6.87
C SER A 80 -1.25 20.47 -7.31
N GLU A 81 -2.16 21.16 -6.64
CA GLU A 81 -2.56 22.55 -6.91
C GLU A 81 -1.37 23.54 -6.91
N ASP A 82 -0.26 23.17 -6.26
CA ASP A 82 1.00 23.93 -6.23
C ASP A 82 1.76 23.98 -7.57
N ALA A 83 1.36 23.20 -8.58
CA ALA A 83 2.06 23.14 -9.88
C ALA A 83 1.61 24.22 -10.88
N ASP A 84 0.44 24.84 -10.68
CA ASP A 84 -0.16 25.79 -11.63
C ASP A 84 0.01 27.27 -11.23
N GLU A 85 0.51 27.57 -10.01
CA GLU A 85 0.78 28.95 -9.57
C GLU A 85 2.16 29.49 -10.04
N ALA A 86 2.95 28.67 -10.76
CA ALA A 86 4.29 28.99 -11.22
C ALA A 86 4.43 29.28 -12.72
N THR A 87 3.32 29.47 -13.47
CA THR A 87 3.34 29.85 -14.89
C THR A 87 2.56 31.12 -15.18
#